data_AF-A0A964A1Y8-F1
#
_entry.id   AF-A0A964A1Y8-F1
#
_cell.length_a   1.000
_cell.length_b   1.000
_cell.length_c   1.000
_cell.angle_alpha   90.00
_cell.angle_beta   90.00
_cell.angle_gamma   90.00
#
_symmetry.space_group_name_H-M   'P 1'
#
loop_
_entity.id
_entity.type
_entity.pdbx_description
1 polymer ?
#
loop_
_entity_poly.entity_id
_entity_poly.type
_entity_poly.pdbx_seq_one_letter_code
_entity_poly.pdbx_strand_id
1 'polypeptide(L)' 'MIEIIRKELELIRPYLQADDGDVTLEEVTEDFVVKVKLWGACCGCSMSPMTMRAGIEEAMKKAVPQVKEVVAVNDSRKHE' A
#
# COMPACT_ATOMS: atom_id res chain seq x y z
N MET A 1 2.54 16.43 -1.75
CA MET A 1 2.94 15.06 -1.36
C MET A 1 1.76 14.10 -1.41
N ILE A 2 0.70 14.33 -0.64
CA ILE A 2 -0.53 13.50 -0.64
C ILE A 2 -1.11 13.31 -2.04
N GLU A 3 -1.09 14.35 -2.88
CA GLU A 3 -1.62 14.29 -4.24
C GLU A 3 -0.83 13.34 -5.16
N ILE A 4 0.50 13.30 -5.03
CA ILE A 4 1.35 12.36 -5.79
C ILE A 4 1.07 10.93 -5.32
N ILE A 5 1.00 10.74 -4.00
CA ILE A 5 0.66 9.45 -3.40
C ILE A 5 -0.71 8.95 -3.91
N ARG A 6 -1.73 9.81 -3.94
CA ARG A 6 -3.05 9.45 -4.48
C ARG A 6 -2.97 9.05 -5.94
N LYS A 7 -2.27 9.83 -6.75
CA LYS A 7 -2.10 9.56 -8.18
C LYS A 7 -1.40 8.22 -8.42
N GLU A 8 -0.33 7.93 -7.68
CA GLU A 8 0.34 6.63 -7.77
C GLU A 8 -0.59 5.50 -7.36
N LEU A 9 -1.31 5.64 -6.24
CA LEU A 9 -2.30 4.65 -5.81
C LEU A 9 -3.37 4.41 -6.89
N GLU A 10 -3.86 5.45 -7.56
CA GLU A 10 -4.82 5.31 -8.67
C GLU A 10 -4.24 4.56 -9.88
N LEU A 11 -2.93 4.63 -10.13
CA LEU A 11 -2.27 3.86 -11.20
C LEU A 11 -2.16 2.37 -10.86
N ILE A 12 -1.95 2.02 -9.59
CA ILE A 12 -1.88 0.62 -9.12
C ILE A 12 -3.25 0.01 -8.82
N ARG A 13 -4.28 0.82 -8.53
CA ARG A 13 -5.66 0.35 -8.30
C ARG A 13 -6.18 -0.62 -9.37
N PRO A 14 -6.09 -0.38 -10.69
CA PRO A 14 -6.57 -1.32 -11.68
C PRO A 14 -5.81 -2.67 -11.65
N TYR A 15 -4.52 -2.66 -11.29
CA TYR A 15 -3.73 -3.88 -11.13
C TYR A 15 -4.17 -4.66 -9.88
N LEU A 16 -4.45 -3.96 -8.78
CA LEU A 16 -4.96 -4.57 -7.56
C LEU A 16 -6.38 -5.12 -7.76
N GLN A 17 -7.25 -4.38 -8.46
CA GLN A 17 -8.62 -4.81 -8.78
C GLN A 17 -8.65 -6.01 -9.71
N ALA A 18 -7.66 -6.16 -10.60
CA ALA A 18 -7.49 -7.37 -11.39
C ALA A 18 -7.21 -8.62 -10.54
N ASP A 19 -6.62 -8.43 -9.35
CA ASP A 19 -6.36 -9.47 -8.35
C ASP A 19 -7.47 -9.52 -7.27
N ASP A 20 -8.65 -8.95 -7.53
CA ASP A 20 -9.77 -8.82 -6.59
C ASP A 20 -9.40 -8.05 -5.29
N GLY A 21 -8.40 -7.17 -5.37
CA GLY A 21 -7.93 -6.29 -4.31
C GLY A 21 -8.25 -4.81 -4.54
N ASP A 22 -8.14 -3.98 -3.51
CA ASP A 22 -8.18 -2.52 -3.64
C ASP A 22 -7.29 -1.87 -2.57
N VAL A 23 -6.87 -0.63 -2.79
CA VAL A 23 -6.04 0.14 -1.87
C VAL A 23 -6.56 1.57 -1.74
N THR A 24 -6.60 2.06 -0.51
CA THR A 24 -7.02 3.42 -0.21
C THR A 24 -5.97 4.11 0.67
N LEU A 25 -5.69 5.39 0.40
CA LEU A 25 -4.88 6.20 1.30
C LEU A 25 -5.68 6.51 2.57
N GLU A 26 -5.12 6.20 3.74
CA GLU A 26 -5.69 6.55 5.04
C GLU A 26 -5.07 7.84 5.56
N GLU A 27 -3.75 7.83 5.74
CA GLU A 27 -3.03 8.93 6.39
C GLU A 27 -1.57 8.95 5.94
N VAL A 28 -0.92 10.11 6.00
CA VAL A 28 0.53 10.23 5.87
C VAL A 28 1.05 10.88 7.15
N THR A 29 1.94 10.20 7.87
CA THR A 29 2.50 10.70 9.13
C THR A 29 3.58 11.74 8.86
N GLU A 30 3.91 12.52 9.90
CA GLU A 30 5.01 13.50 9.87
C GLU A 30 6.39 12.86 9.66
N ASP A 31 6.53 11.56 9.97
CA ASP A 31 7.74 10.78 9.74
C ASP A 31 7.83 10.25 8.29
N PHE A 32 6.99 10.78 7.39
CA PHE A 32 6.86 10.33 6.00
C PHE A 32 6.47 8.85 5.85
N VAL A 33 5.68 8.34 6.79
CA VAL A 33 5.11 6.98 6.71
C VAL A 33 3.71 7.08 6.12
N VAL A 34 3.49 6.35 5.01
CA VAL A 34 2.19 6.32 4.34
C VAL A 34 1.36 5.18 4.91
N LYS A 35 0.26 5.50 5.58
CA LYS A 35 -0.73 4.53 6.02
C LYS A 35 -1.76 4.33 4.91
N VAL A 36 -1.87 3.09 4.44
CA VAL A 36 -2.86 2.68 3.44
C VAL A 36 -3.78 1.62 4.01
N LYS A 37 -4.98 1.53 3.48
CA LYS A 37 -5.94 0.48 3.77
C LYS A 37 -6.06 -0.42 2.56
N LEU A 38 -5.70 -1.68 2.73
CA LEU A 38 -5.85 -2.71 1.72
C LEU A 38 -7.22 -3.39 1.89
N TRP A 39 -7.86 -3.68 0.77
CA TRP A 39 -9.17 -4.33 0.66
C TRP A 39 -9.08 -5.54 -0.28
N GLY A 40 -10.01 -6.48 -0.15
CA GLY A 40 -10.20 -7.59 -1.10
C GLY A 40 -9.36 -8.85 -0.86
N ALA A 41 -9.21 -9.68 -1.90
CA ALA A 41 -8.53 -10.98 -1.87
C ALA A 41 -7.03 -10.91 -1.55
N CYS A 42 -6.45 -9.71 -1.54
CA CYS A 42 -5.09 -9.42 -1.10
C CYS A 42 -4.79 -9.90 0.35
N CYS A 43 -5.82 -10.09 1.18
CA CYS A 43 -5.69 -10.69 2.51
C CYS A 43 -5.66 -12.24 2.53
N GLY A 44 -6.00 -12.91 1.42
CA GLY A 44 -6.21 -14.36 1.36
C GLY A 44 -5.21 -15.15 0.51
N CYS A 45 -4.43 -14.50 -0.35
CA CYS A 45 -3.37 -15.17 -1.09
C CYS A 45 -2.24 -15.60 -0.14
N SER A 46 -1.90 -16.89 -0.13
CA SER A 46 -0.78 -17.49 0.62
C SER A 46 0.60 -16.88 0.29
N MET A 47 0.65 -15.95 -0.66
CA MET A 47 1.80 -15.08 -0.93
C MET A 47 1.80 -13.96 0.11
N SER A 48 2.78 -13.99 1.01
CA SER A 48 2.86 -13.10 2.16
C SER A 48 2.54 -11.64 1.81
N PRO A 49 1.61 -10.96 2.53
CA PRO A 49 1.39 -9.51 2.44
C PRO A 49 2.66 -8.64 2.45
N MET A 50 3.78 -9.17 2.95
CA MET A 50 5.10 -8.56 2.81
C MET A 50 5.51 -8.28 1.36
N THR A 51 5.29 -9.20 0.41
CA THR A 51 5.71 -9.01 -0.99
C THR A 51 4.86 -7.97 -1.71
N MET A 52 3.54 -7.94 -1.47
CA MET A 52 2.66 -6.91 -2.03
C MET A 52 2.95 -5.53 -1.43
N ARG A 53 3.12 -5.46 -0.11
CA ARG A 53 3.54 -4.24 0.59
C ARG A 53 4.88 -3.73 0.09
N ALA A 54 5.86 -4.63 -0.10
CA ALA A 54 7.17 -4.28 -0.63
C ALA A 54 7.08 -3.70 -2.05
N GLY A 55 6.27 -4.30 -2.94
CA GLY A 55 6.06 -3.77 -4.30
C GLY A 55 5.43 -2.39 -4.31
N ILE A 56 4.42 -2.16 -3.46
CA ILE A 56 3.78 -0.84 -3.31
C ILE A 56 4.76 0.18 -2.72
N GLU A 57 5.56 -0.23 -1.72
CA GLU A 57 6.58 0.62 -1.11
C GLU A 57 7.68 1.01 -2.10
N GLU A 58 8.17 0.06 -2.90
CA GLU A 58 9.17 0.35 -3.94
C GLU A 58 8.61 1.30 -5.00
N ALA A 59 7.38 1.07 -5.47
CA ALA A 59 6.71 1.98 -6.39
C ALA A 59 6.55 3.39 -5.79
N MET A 60 6.13 3.46 -4.53
CA MET A 60 6.01 4.73 -3.81
C MET A 60 7.35 5.43 -3.62
N LYS A 61 8.42 4.73 -3.24
CA LYS A 61 9.75 5.31 -3.08
C LYS A 61 10.31 5.81 -4.41
N LYS A 62 9.97 5.13 -5.51
CA LYS A 62 10.37 5.53 -6.87
C LYS A 62 9.68 6.82 -7.33
N ALA A 63 8.39 6.97 -7.03
CA ALA A 63 7.63 8.18 -7.36
C ALA A 63 7.85 9.32 -6.36
N VAL A 64 7.96 8.98 -5.07
CA VAL A 64 8.10 9.89 -3.93
C VAL A 64 9.23 9.39 -3.03
N PRO A 65 10.49 9.76 -3.30
CA PRO A 65 11.65 9.31 -2.52
C PRO A 65 11.66 9.84 -1.07
N GLN A 66 10.76 10.77 -0.72
CA GLN A 66 10.56 11.22 0.65
C GLN A 66 9.81 10.19 1.51
N VAL A 67 9.09 9.23 0.91
CA VAL A 67 8.37 8.19 1.66
C VAL A 67 9.38 7.24 2.31
N LYS A 68 9.30 7.12 3.64
CA LYS A 68 10.17 6.25 4.45
C LYS A 68 9.68 4.80 4.41
N GLU A 69 8.39 4.62 4.66
CA GLU A 69 7.75 3.31 4.77
C GLU A 69 6.27 3.42 4.39
N VAL A 70 5.71 2.33 3.86
CA VAL A 70 4.26 2.20 3.63
C VAL A 70 3.70 1.19 4.61
N VAL A 71 2.68 1.52 5.41
CA VAL A 71 2.07 0.64 6.42
C VAL A 71 0.61 0.36 6.05
N ALA A 72 0.21 -0.91 6.08
CA ALA A 72 -1.18 -1.30 5.89
C ALA A 72 -1.92 -1.31 7.24
N VAL A 73 -2.94 -0.48 7.42
CA VAL A 73 -3.67 -0.37 8.71
C VAL A 73 -4.62 -1.54 8.99
N ASN A 74 -4.93 -2.35 7.98
CA ASN A 74 -5.85 -3.48 8.07
C ASN A 74 -5.17 -4.85 7.88
N ASP A 75 -3.84 -4.89 7.81
CA ASP A 75 -3.10 -6.16 7.79
C ASP A 75 -3.24 -6.82 9.16
N SER A 76 -4.14 -7.80 9.26
CA SER A 76 -4.47 -8.48 10.51
C SER A 76 -3.41 -9.47 10.98
N ARG A 77 -2.19 -9.43 10.42
CA ARG A 77 -1.08 -10.24 10.92
C ARG A 77 -0.36 -9.49 12.04
N LYS A 78 -1.01 -9.46 13.21
CA LYS A 78 -0.24 -9.73 14.44
C LYS A 78 0.35 -11.12 14.24
N HIS A 79 1.65 -11.18 14.00
CA HIS A 79 2.42 -12.40 14.01
C HIS A 79 2.19 -13.10 15.36
N GLU A 80 1.55 -14.26 15.34
CA GLU A 80 1.67 -15.29 16.39
C GLU A 80 2.35 -16.51 15.76
#